data_AF-K1SWG3-F1
#
_entry.id   AF-K1SWG3-F1
#
_cell.length_a   1.000
_cell.length_b   1.000
_cell.length_c   1.000
_cell.angle_alpha   90.00
_cell.angle_beta   90.00
_cell.angle_gamma   90.00
#
_symmetry.space_group_name_H-M   'P 1'
#
loop_
_entity.id
_entity.type
_entity.pdbx_description
1 polymer ?
#
loop_
_entity_poly.entity_id
_entity_poly.type
_entity_poly.pdbx_seq_one_letter_code
_entity_poly.pdbx_strand_id
1 'polypeptide(L)' 'GVKATFTVVIKPSKVSNLKIKRTGRKKIKVSWYNVYNASGYQLQYGRRKSTSRAKYRRISARKSTGTLSKIKK' A
#
# COMPACT_ATOMS: atom_id res chain seq x y z
N GLY A 1 -37.40 -24.74 4.90
CA GLY A 1 -36.26 -24.67 3.98
C GLY A 1 -35.05 -24.13 4.72
N VAL A 2 -33.92 -24.81 4.68
CA VAL A 2 -32.68 -24.38 5.36
C VAL A 2 -32.05 -23.25 4.55
N LYS A 3 -31.76 -22.12 5.19
CA LYS A 3 -30.96 -21.04 4.57
C LYS A 3 -29.48 -21.39 4.72
N ALA A 4 -28.79 -21.59 3.61
CA ALA A 4 -27.33 -21.67 3.58
C ALA A 4 -26.74 -20.28 3.30
N THR A 5 -25.68 -19.92 4.03
CA THR A 5 -24.94 -18.66 3.81
C THR A 5 -23.55 -19.00 3.29
N PHE A 6 -23.18 -18.42 2.15
CA PHE A 6 -21.85 -18.59 1.56
C PHE A 6 -21.05 -17.29 1.70
N THR A 7 -19.81 -17.39 2.17
CA THR A 7 -18.89 -16.25 2.23
C THR A 7 -17.93 -16.32 1.04
N VAL A 8 -18.00 -15.33 0.16
CA VAL A 8 -17.05 -15.18 -0.95
C VAL A 8 -15.94 -14.22 -0.55
N VAL A 9 -14.69 -14.68 -0.58
CA VAL A 9 -13.50 -13.84 -0.34
C VAL A 9 -12.96 -13.36 -1.67
N ILE A 10 -13.10 -12.07 -1.96
CA ILE A 10 -12.55 -11.47 -3.19
C ILE A 10 -11.17 -10.90 -2.89
N LYS A 11 -10.15 -11.47 -3.52
CA LYS A 11 -8.77 -10.96 -3.41
C LYS A 11 -8.61 -9.66 -4.21
N PRO A 12 -8.02 -8.60 -3.64
CA PRO A 12 -7.71 -7.39 -4.39
C PRO A 12 -6.70 -7.64 -5.51
N SER A 13 -6.86 -6.94 -6.63
CA SER A 13 -5.92 -6.99 -7.75
C SER A 13 -4.55 -6.40 -7.41
N LYS A 14 -3.56 -6.66 -8.26
CA LYS A 14 -2.22 -6.08 -8.12
C LYS A 14 -2.28 -4.55 -8.25
N VAL A 15 -1.55 -3.85 -7.39
CA VAL A 15 -1.35 -2.39 -7.49
C VAL A 15 -0.70 -2.05 -8.83
N SER A 16 -1.24 -1.03 -9.51
CA SER A 16 -0.74 -0.55 -10.80
C SER A 16 -0.41 0.95 -10.75
N ASN A 17 0.35 1.41 -11.74
CA ASN A 17 0.77 2.81 -11.89
C ASN A 17 1.48 3.39 -10.65
N LEU A 18 2.38 2.59 -10.05
CA LEU A 18 3.18 3.03 -8.91
C LEU A 18 4.14 4.15 -9.35
N LYS A 19 3.99 5.33 -8.73
CA LYS A 19 4.83 6.51 -8.96
C LYS A 19 5.46 6.93 -7.64
N ILE A 20 6.73 7.30 -7.72
CA ILE A 20 7.50 7.79 -6.58
C ILE A 20 8.08 9.16 -6.94
N LYS A 21 7.83 10.16 -6.11
CA LYS A 21 8.35 11.52 -6.29
C LYS A 21 9.02 12.00 -5.01
N ARG A 22 10.23 12.54 -5.11
CA ARG A 22 10.87 13.25 -3.99
C ARG A 22 10.20 14.60 -3.81
N THR A 23 9.72 14.90 -2.61
CA THR A 23 9.03 16.16 -2.27
C THR A 23 9.81 16.99 -1.24
N GLY A 24 10.96 16.49 -0.79
CA GLY A 24 11.90 17.21 0.07
C GLY A 24 13.09 16.33 0.44
N ARG A 25 14.05 16.90 1.19
CA ARG A 25 15.33 16.23 1.53
C ARG A 25 15.18 14.88 2.23
N LYS A 26 14.13 14.71 3.04
CA LYS A 26 13.78 13.47 3.76
C LYS A 26 12.30 13.10 3.58
N LYS A 27 11.70 13.49 2.45
CA LYS A 27 10.27 13.28 2.15
C LYS A 27 10.10 12.75 0.72
N ILE A 28 9.34 11.66 0.61
CA ILE A 28 8.88 11.12 -0.67
C ILE A 28 7.36 10.99 -0.65
N LYS A 29 6.75 11.26 -1.80
CA LYS A 29 5.35 10.96 -2.10
C LYS A 29 5.32 9.72 -2.98
N VAL A 30 4.51 8.75 -2.60
CA VAL A 30 4.26 7.52 -3.36
C VAL A 30 2.78 7.51 -3.71
N SER A 31 2.44 7.29 -4.98
CA SER A 31 1.06 7.25 -5.46
C SER A 31 0.85 6.06 -6.40
N TRP A 32 -0.38 5.55 -6.47
CA TRP A 32 -0.77 4.42 -7.32
C TRP A 32 -2.24 4.55 -7.70
N TYR A 33 -2.77 3.67 -8.54
CA TYR A 33 -4.21 3.62 -8.80
C TYR A 33 -4.97 2.90 -7.69
N ASN A 34 -6.20 3.33 -7.44
CA ASN A 34 -7.07 2.65 -6.48
C ASN A 34 -7.35 1.22 -6.97
N VAL A 35 -7.17 0.25 -6.08
CA VAL A 35 -7.42 -1.16 -6.32
C VAL A 35 -8.80 -1.50 -5.79
N TYR A 36 -9.65 -2.00 -6.68
CA TYR A 36 -10.99 -2.46 -6.33
C TYR A 36 -10.95 -3.56 -5.24
N ASN A 37 -11.91 -3.50 -4.32
CA ASN A 37 -12.00 -4.37 -3.13
C ASN A 37 -10.80 -4.34 -2.17
N ALA A 38 -9.86 -3.40 -2.32
CA ALA A 38 -8.83 -3.21 -1.31
C ALA A 38 -9.41 -2.49 -0.08
N SER A 39 -9.29 -3.09 1.09
CA SER A 39 -9.60 -2.44 2.38
C SER A 39 -8.51 -1.44 2.81
N GLY A 40 -7.29 -1.61 2.28
CA GLY A 40 -6.16 -0.72 2.48
C GLY A 40 -4.92 -1.21 1.76
N TYR A 41 -3.83 -0.48 1.96
CA TYR A 41 -2.52 -0.78 1.37
C TYR A 41 -1.45 -0.90 2.45
N GLN A 42 -0.48 -1.78 2.22
CA GLN A 42 0.74 -1.87 2.99
C GLN A 42 1.90 -1.35 2.16
N LEU A 43 2.42 -0.17 2.54
CA LEU A 43 3.60 0.40 1.90
C LEU A 43 4.85 -0.12 2.58
N GLN A 44 5.67 -0.90 1.87
CA GLN A 44 6.96 -1.41 2.36
C GLN A 44 8.11 -0.57 1.83
N TYR A 45 9.10 -0.30 2.67
CA TYR A 45 10.28 0.47 2.32
C TYR A 45 11.52 -0.03 3.07
N GLY A 46 12.65 -0.07 2.37
CA GLY A 46 13.92 -0.55 2.90
C GLY A 46 15.09 0.06 2.13
N ARG A 47 16.29 -0.07 2.69
CA ARG A 47 17.54 0.37 2.04
C ARG A 47 18.09 -0.67 1.06
N ARG A 48 17.61 -1.91 1.16
CA ARG A 48 18.02 -3.04 0.33
C ARG A 48 16.91 -3.36 -0.65
N LYS A 49 17.25 -3.99 -1.77
CA LYS A 49 16.27 -4.51 -2.74
C LYS A 49 15.36 -5.62 -2.18
N SER A 50 15.72 -6.20 -1.03
CA SER A 50 14.94 -7.25 -0.35
C SER A 50 13.91 -6.67 0.63
N THR A 51 12.77 -7.33 0.73
CA THR A 51 11.68 -7.03 1.67
C THR A 51 11.85 -7.69 3.05
N SER A 52 12.82 -8.60 3.23
CA SER A 52 12.99 -9.39 4.46
C SER A 52 13.22 -8.56 5.73
N ARG A 53 13.78 -7.35 5.58
CA ARG A 53 13.97 -6.36 6.67
C ARG A 53 13.34 -5.01 6.34
N ALA A 54 12.37 -4.99 5.42
CA ALA A 54 11.68 -3.77 5.07
C ALA A 54 10.77 -3.31 6.22
N LYS A 55 10.73 -2.00 6.44
CA LYS A 55 9.72 -1.39 7.31
C LYS A 55 8.44 -1.21 6.51
N TYR A 56 7.30 -1.14 7.19
CA TYR A 56 6.03 -0.93 6.52
C TYR A 56 5.14 0.08 7.22
N ARG A 57 4.20 0.63 6.46
CA ARG A 57 3.12 1.48 6.96
C ARG A 57 1.79 1.09 6.30
N ARG A 58 0.73 1.02 7.09
CA ARG A 58 -0.64 0.84 6.58
C ARG A 58 -1.21 2.17 6.10
N ILE A 59 -1.93 2.12 4.99
CA ILE A 59 -2.60 3.26 4.34
C ILE A 59 -4.06 2.86 4.08
N SER A 60 -5.00 3.75 4.39
CA SER A 60 -6.43 3.53 4.12
C SER A 60 -6.69 3.49 2.60
N ALA A 61 -7.59 2.61 2.14
CA ALA A 61 -7.93 2.47 0.73
C ALA A 61 -8.56 3.73 0.10
N ARG A 62 -9.14 4.62 0.93
CA ARG A 62 -9.64 5.94 0.49
C ARG A 62 -8.51 6.83 -0.05
N LYS A 63 -7.25 6.50 0.25
CA LYS A 63 -6.06 7.22 -0.21
C LYS A 63 -5.30 6.36 -1.21
N SER A 64 -5.08 6.94 -2.39
CA SER A 64 -4.20 6.39 -3.44
C SER A 64 -2.76 6.94 -3.35
N THR A 65 -2.44 7.64 -2.26
CA THR A 65 -1.16 8.30 -2.03
C THR A 65 -0.73 8.16 -0.57
N GLY A 66 0.55 7.83 -0.36
CA GLY A 66 1.22 7.81 0.94
C GLY A 66 2.47 8.70 0.96
N THR A 67 2.73 9.34 2.10
CA THR A 67 3.94 10.13 2.33
C THR A 67 4.80 9.46 3.39
N LEU A 68 6.08 9.24 3.08
CA LEU A 68 7.07 8.79 4.04
C LEU A 68 7.95 9.98 4.44
N SER A 69 8.01 10.26 5.74
CA SER A 69 8.83 11.31 6.35
C SER A 69 9.75 10.70 7.41
N LYS A 70 10.90 11.34 7.66
CA LYS A 70 11.93 10.90 8.62
C LYS A 70 12.62 9.57 8.25
N ILE A 71 13.11 9.45 7.02
CA ILE A 71 14.12 8.43 6.68
C ILE A 71 15.40 8.79 7.47
N LYS A 72 15.53 8.27 8.70
CA LYS A 72 16.75 8.42 9.50
C LYS A 72 17.85 7.56 8.87
N LYS A 73 19.03 8.17 8.69
CA LYS A 73 20.26 7.48 8.28
C LYS A 73 20.60 6.38 9.28
#